data_AF-K9UB44-F1
#
_entry.id   AF-K9UB44-F1
#
_cell.length_a   1.000
_cell.length_b   1.000
_cell.length_c   1.000
_cell.angle_alpha   90.00
_cell.angle_beta   90.00
_cell.angle_gamma   90.00
#
_symmetry.space_group_name_H-M   'P 1'
#
loop_
_entity.id
_entity.type
_entity.pdbx_description
1 polymer ?
#
loop_
_entity_poly.entity_id
_entity_poly.type
_entity_poly.pdbx_seq_one_letter_code
_entity_poly.pdbx_strand_id
1 'polypeptide(L)' 'MASSHASELNPPDNITPSIGTTINGILILLPLTLILVGLFSGVINP' A
#
# COMPACT_ATOMS: atom_id res chain seq x y z
N MET A 1 47.92 3.59 1.87
CA MET A 1 46.94 4.67 2.10
C MET A 1 45.60 4.18 1.57
N ALA A 2 44.74 3.70 2.45
CA ALA A 2 43.39 3.27 2.11
C ALA A 2 42.46 4.02 3.04
N SER A 3 41.99 5.20 2.63
CA SER A 3 40.99 5.94 3.39
C SER A 3 39.89 6.43 2.45
N SER A 4 38.69 5.97 2.75
CA SER A 4 37.46 6.75 2.59
C SER A 4 37.03 7.08 1.17
N HIS A 5 36.61 6.07 0.42
CA HIS A 5 35.54 6.21 -0.58
C HIS A 5 34.36 5.32 -0.17
N ALA A 6 33.99 5.35 1.11
CA ALA A 6 32.62 5.04 1.48
C ALA A 6 31.81 6.26 1.03
N SER A 7 31.48 6.27 -0.28
CA SER A 7 30.55 7.18 -0.92
C SER A 7 29.45 7.51 0.08
N GLU A 8 29.20 8.80 0.31
CA GLU A 8 27.97 9.29 0.94
C GLU A 8 26.78 8.83 0.09
N LEU A 9 26.45 7.55 0.19
CA LEU A 9 25.18 6.97 -0.23
C LEU A 9 24.23 7.37 0.89
N ASN A 10 23.36 8.34 0.60
CA ASN A 10 22.23 8.60 1.46
C ASN A 10 21.58 7.25 1.78
N PRO A 11 21.31 6.94 3.07
CA PRO A 11 20.54 5.76 3.40
C PRO A 11 19.23 5.78 2.60
N PRO A 12 18.79 4.64 2.07
CA PRO A 12 17.61 4.59 1.21
C PRO A 12 16.40 5.15 1.96
N ASP A 13 15.58 5.93 1.25
CA ASP A 13 14.35 6.46 1.80
C ASP A 13 13.45 5.32 2.31
N ASN A 14 12.88 5.49 3.50
CA ASN A 14 11.93 4.52 4.02
C ASN A 14 10.63 4.55 3.21
N ILE A 15 10.46 3.58 2.32
CA ILE A 15 9.27 3.41 1.47
C ILE A 15 8.10 2.70 2.17
N THR A 16 8.23 2.37 3.45
CA THR A 16 7.16 1.69 4.20
C THR A 16 5.94 2.61 4.29
N PRO A 17 4.76 2.17 3.81
CA PRO A 17 3.54 2.97 3.92
C PRO A 17 3.24 3.28 5.39
N SER A 18 2.83 4.51 5.66
CA SER A 18 2.34 4.87 6.99
C SER A 18 1.01 4.16 7.28
N ILE A 19 0.69 3.97 8.56
CA ILE A 19 -0.61 3.43 8.98
C ILE A 19 -1.77 4.24 8.38
N GLY A 20 -1.64 5.58 8.33
CA GLY A 20 -2.64 6.44 7.71
C GLY A 20 -2.82 6.17 6.21
N THR A 21 -1.72 5.96 5.48
CA THR A 21 -1.73 5.58 4.06
C THR A 21 -2.41 4.23 3.85
N THR A 22 -2.11 3.24 4.70
CA THR A 22 -2.73 1.92 4.64
C THR A 22 -4.23 1.98 4.91
N ILE A 23 -4.67 2.69 5.95
CA ILE A 23 -6.09 2.86 6.27
C ILE A 23 -6.83 3.54 5.11
N ASN A 24 -6.25 4.61 4.56
CA ASN A 24 -6.85 5.31 3.43
C ASN A 24 -6.98 4.39 2.20
N GLY A 25 -5.94 3.58 1.91
CA GLY A 25 -6.01 2.56 0.85
C GLY A 25 -7.15 1.56 1.07
N ILE A 26 -7.30 1.05 2.30
CA ILE A 26 -8.40 0.14 2.65
C ILE A 26 -9.77 0.81 2.43
N LEU A 27 -9.95 2.05 2.88
CA LEU A 27 -11.22 2.76 2.74
C LEU A 27 -11.61 2.99 1.28
N ILE A 28 -10.63 3.20 0.40
CA ILE A 28 -10.85 3.33 -1.05
C ILE A 28 -11.21 1.98 -1.68
N LEU A 29 -10.56 0.89 -1.27
CA LEU A 29 -10.74 -0.45 -1.83
C LEU A 29 -11.98 -1.19 -1.30
N LEU A 30 -12.42 -0.85 -0.08
CA LEU A 30 -13.56 -1.47 0.59
C LEU A 30 -14.88 -1.40 -0.22
N PRO A 31 -15.32 -0.25 -0.76
CA PRO A 31 -16.57 -0.20 -1.53
C PRO A 31 -16.50 -1.07 -2.79
N LEU A 32 -15.37 -1.09 -3.48
CA LEU A 32 -15.19 -1.94 -4.67
C LEU A 32 -15.28 -3.42 -4.31
N THR A 33 -14.62 -3.84 -3.23
CA THR A 33 -14.67 -5.24 -2.76
C THR A 33 -16.08 -5.64 -2.33
N LEU A 34 -16.83 -4.77 -1.65
CA LEU A 34 -18.23 -5.03 -1.29
C LEU A 34 -19.13 -5.19 -2.51
N ILE A 35 -18.97 -4.34 -3.54
CA ILE A 35 -19.72 -4.47 -4.81
C ILE A 35 -19.42 -5.82 -5.47
N LEU A 36 -18.13 -6.18 -5.59
CA LEU A 36 -17.73 -7.45 -6.18
C LEU A 36 -18.34 -8.63 -5.43
N VAL A 37 -18.23 -8.64 -4.09
CA VAL A 37 -18.84 -9.68 -3.25
C VAL A 37 -20.35 -9.75 -3.46
N GLY A 38 -21.04 -8.61 -3.51
CA GLY A 38 -22.48 -8.56 -3.73
C GLY A 38 -22.92 -9.08 -5.10
N LEU A 39 -22.09 -8.89 -6.14
CA LEU A 39 -22.33 -9.45 -7.47
C LEU A 39 -22.12 -10.97 -7.49
N PHE A 40 -21.03 -11.47 -6.90
CA PHE A 40 -20.72 -12.92 -6.90
C PHE A 40 -21.61 -13.73 -5.95
N SER A 41 -22.10 -13.13 -4.87
CA SER A 41 -23.03 -13.76 -3.94
C SER A 41 -24.49 -13.73 -4.41
N GLY A 42 -24.81 -13.01 -5.49
CA GLY A 42 -26.17 -12.83 -5.98
C GLY A 42 -27.03 -11.87 -5.14
N VAL A 43 -26.45 -11.16 -4.16
CA VAL A 43 -27.19 -10.19 -3.33
C VAL A 43 -27.59 -8.94 -4.14
N ILE A 44 -26.71 -8.48 -5.04
CA ILE A 44 -26.95 -7.26 -5.85
C ILE A 44 -27.70 -7.59 -7.14
N ASN A 45 -27.50 -8.78 -7.71
CA ASN A 45 -28.16 -9.25 -8.92
C ASN A 45 -28.57 -10.74 -8.75
N PRO A 46 -29.70 -11.01 -8.07
CA PRO A 46 -30.18 -12.36 -7.81
C PRO A 46 -30.73 -13.07 -9.06
#